data_AF-A0A8H7DPS2-F1
#
_entry.id   AF-A0A8H7DPS2-F1
#
_cell.length_a   1.000
_cell.length_b   1.000
_cell.length_c   1.000
_cell.angle_alpha   90.00
_cell.angle_beta   90.00
_cell.angle_gamma   90.00
#
_symmetry.space_group_name_H-M   'P 1'
#
loop_
_entity.id
_entity.type
_entity.pdbx_description
1 polymer ?
#
loop_
_entity_poly.entity_id
_entity_poly.type
_entity_poly.pdbx_seq_one_letter_code
_entity_poly.pdbx_strand_id
1 'polypeptide(L)'
;MSAHQNEELFDDLESVVAAAARPPVRKSDHTAELDARAKGDGWKVEMYPPLQRLCGYIFNYSHASEPKATRNITIAANRQLKGEVYTTGFPSVSPDGTGSCVPECDSWIDVDWLVAIKAREDQGVVATGTTISEVVLQAADYARLPLSCRFFQLFSVALLVFGPKFMVGIFDRDGVSLSPIFDFCDGGIGFKTFIRVVRRLVSPRLSDVDLGRDPTAIPLRDSPDLHNDNRNLAVTLGVSPDFPPYARGSSQPWSMEQLLRNGSMRCGGQLILPSGCLYPSLVGGDEYMACD
;
A
#
# COMPACT_ATOMS: atom_id res chain seq x y z
N MET A 1 -7.19 -28.60 -7.60
CA MET A 1 -7.76 -28.59 -6.24
C MET A 1 -8.52 -29.88 -6.03
N SER A 2 -8.33 -30.54 -4.89
CA SER A 2 -9.23 -31.60 -4.46
C SER A 2 -10.59 -30.98 -4.08
N ALA A 3 -11.66 -31.76 -4.08
CA ALA A 3 -12.98 -31.29 -3.65
C ALA A 3 -12.93 -30.66 -2.24
N HIS A 4 -12.14 -31.24 -1.34
CA HIS A 4 -11.95 -30.75 0.02
C HIS A 4 -11.31 -29.34 0.10
N GLN A 5 -10.34 -29.03 -0.77
CA GLN A 5 -9.72 -27.70 -0.81
C GLN A 5 -10.67 -26.63 -1.36
N ASN A 6 -11.64 -27.02 -2.19
CA ASN A 6 -12.67 -26.09 -2.67
C ASN A 6 -13.64 -25.77 -1.53
N GLU A 7 -14.07 -26.77 -0.75
CA GLU A 7 -14.99 -26.57 0.39
C GLU A 7 -14.39 -25.62 1.43
N GLU A 8 -13.12 -25.82 1.84
CA GLU A 8 -12.44 -24.91 2.78
C GLU A 8 -12.37 -23.46 2.28
N LEU A 9 -12.17 -23.28 0.96
CA LEU A 9 -12.12 -21.96 0.33
C LEU A 9 -13.48 -21.25 0.41
N PHE A 10 -14.56 -21.98 0.21
CA PHE A 10 -15.92 -21.45 0.32
C PHE A 10 -16.29 -21.15 1.77
N ASP A 11 -15.90 -22.00 2.72
CA ASP A 11 -16.10 -21.74 4.16
C ASP A 11 -15.40 -20.45 4.61
N ASP A 12 -14.17 -20.23 4.14
CA ASP A 12 -13.46 -18.98 4.43
C ASP A 12 -14.09 -17.76 3.76
N LEU A 13 -14.60 -17.91 2.53
CA LEU A 13 -15.33 -16.85 1.85
C LEU A 13 -16.60 -16.48 2.63
N GLU A 14 -17.39 -17.48 3.05
CA GLU A 14 -18.57 -17.29 3.88
C GLU A 14 -18.20 -16.65 5.23
N SER A 15 -17.04 -16.97 5.80
CA SER A 15 -16.54 -16.30 7.01
C SER A 15 -16.21 -14.83 6.76
N VAL A 16 -15.66 -14.46 5.59
CA VAL A 16 -15.45 -13.04 5.22
C VAL A 16 -16.79 -12.34 5.08
N VAL A 17 -17.76 -12.97 4.39
CA VAL A 17 -19.11 -12.43 4.20
C VAL A 17 -19.79 -12.21 5.54
N ALA A 18 -19.76 -13.21 6.43
CA ALA A 18 -20.37 -13.13 7.74
C ALA A 18 -19.76 -12.03 8.60
N ALA A 19 -18.44 -11.82 8.52
CA ALA A 19 -17.78 -10.70 9.19
C ALA A 19 -18.21 -9.34 8.60
N ALA A 20 -18.34 -9.25 7.27
CA ALA A 20 -18.74 -8.04 6.55
C ALA A 20 -20.24 -7.68 6.70
N ALA A 21 -21.11 -8.67 6.86
CA ALA A 21 -22.57 -8.51 6.85
C ALA A 21 -23.17 -8.17 8.23
N ARG A 22 -22.37 -8.13 9.31
CA ARG A 22 -22.87 -7.84 10.66
C ARG A 22 -23.34 -6.37 10.75
N PRO A 23 -24.61 -6.11 11.12
CA PRO A 23 -25.13 -4.75 11.20
C PRO A 23 -24.40 -3.96 12.30
N PRO A 24 -24.21 -2.64 12.12
CA PRO A 24 -23.65 -1.81 13.17
C PRO A 24 -24.55 -1.89 14.40
N VAL A 25 -23.94 -2.07 15.58
CA VAL A 25 -24.65 -1.98 16.86
C VAL A 25 -25.35 -0.62 16.91
N ARG A 26 -26.69 -0.64 16.91
CA ARG A 26 -27.50 0.58 16.90
C ARG A 26 -27.49 1.24 18.30
N LYS A 27 -26.93 2.46 18.32
CA LYS A 27 -27.47 3.72 18.89
C LYS A 27 -27.11 4.17 20.33
N SER A 28 -27.17 5.50 20.42
CA SER A 28 -27.37 6.44 21.54
C SER A 28 -26.32 6.46 22.64
N ASP A 29 -25.31 7.32 22.49
CA ASP A 29 -24.84 8.30 23.48
C ASP A 29 -23.49 8.90 23.02
N HIS A 30 -23.25 10.19 23.28
CA HIS A 30 -22.05 10.91 22.80
C HIS A 30 -20.72 10.37 23.37
N THR A 31 -20.76 9.68 24.51
CA THR A 31 -19.61 8.97 25.10
C THR A 31 -19.29 7.66 24.38
N ALA A 32 -20.23 7.10 23.61
CA ALA A 32 -20.02 5.88 22.83
C ALA A 32 -19.24 6.11 21.54
N GLU A 33 -19.00 7.37 21.12
CA GLU A 33 -18.35 7.71 19.84
C GLU A 33 -16.83 7.46 19.87
N LEU A 34 -16.18 7.67 21.02
CA LEU A 34 -14.77 7.34 21.24
C LEU A 34 -14.56 5.83 21.42
N ASP A 35 -15.44 5.15 22.15
CA ASP A 35 -15.46 3.69 22.29
C ASP A 35 -15.87 2.98 20.99
N ALA A 36 -16.65 3.62 20.12
CA ALA A 36 -17.04 3.11 18.81
C ALA A 36 -15.96 3.29 17.74
N ARG A 37 -15.05 4.26 17.87
CA ARG A 37 -13.80 4.23 17.08
C ARG A 37 -12.94 3.04 17.48
N ALA A 38 -12.82 2.75 18.77
CA ALA A 38 -12.10 1.58 19.27
C ALA A 38 -12.79 0.23 18.93
N LYS A 39 -14.13 0.18 18.89
CA LYS A 39 -14.90 -1.02 18.48
C LYS A 39 -15.13 -1.14 16.97
N GLY A 40 -15.08 -0.03 16.23
CA GLY A 40 -15.16 0.03 14.78
C GLY A 40 -13.96 -0.60 14.10
N ASP A 41 -12.79 -0.57 14.74
CA ASP A 41 -11.66 -1.39 14.31
C ASP A 41 -11.84 -2.88 14.66
N GLY A 42 -12.68 -3.22 15.63
CA GLY A 42 -12.91 -4.60 16.07
C GLY A 42 -13.46 -5.51 14.98
N TRP A 43 -14.41 -5.04 14.16
CA TRP A 43 -14.93 -5.83 13.04
C TRP A 43 -13.88 -5.99 11.93
N LYS A 44 -12.96 -5.03 11.80
CA LYS A 44 -11.92 -5.03 10.76
C LYS A 44 -10.96 -6.17 11.03
N VAL A 45 -10.61 -6.32 12.30
CA VAL A 45 -9.81 -7.42 12.83
C VAL A 45 -10.48 -8.78 12.58
N GLU A 46 -11.81 -8.89 12.61
CA GLU A 46 -12.51 -10.15 12.30
C GLU A 46 -12.36 -10.58 10.84
N MET A 47 -12.24 -9.63 9.90
CA MET A 47 -12.03 -9.95 8.47
C MET A 47 -10.62 -10.43 8.15
N TYR A 48 -9.62 -10.12 8.99
CA TYR A 48 -8.22 -10.37 8.66
C TYR A 48 -7.87 -11.85 8.60
N PRO A 49 -8.21 -12.69 9.60
CA PRO A 49 -7.92 -14.12 9.52
C PRO A 49 -8.51 -14.82 8.28
N PRO A 50 -9.81 -14.67 7.94
CA PRO A 50 -10.35 -15.36 6.77
C PRO A 50 -9.78 -14.81 5.44
N LEU A 51 -9.53 -13.49 5.33
CA LEU A 51 -8.84 -12.94 4.14
C LEU A 51 -7.40 -13.45 4.02
N GLN A 52 -6.66 -13.54 5.13
CA GLN A 52 -5.30 -14.08 5.13
C GLN A 52 -5.29 -15.55 4.69
N ARG A 53 -6.24 -16.37 5.15
CA ARG A 53 -6.37 -17.77 4.72
C ARG A 53 -6.72 -17.87 3.25
N LEU A 54 -7.71 -17.10 2.78
CA LEU A 54 -8.09 -17.03 1.36
C LEU A 54 -6.89 -16.66 0.46
N CYS A 55 -6.15 -15.60 0.81
CA CYS A 55 -4.93 -15.21 0.11
C CYS A 55 -3.85 -16.30 0.19
N GLY A 56 -3.72 -16.97 1.33
CA GLY A 56 -2.82 -18.10 1.55
C GLY A 56 -3.13 -19.29 0.64
N TYR A 57 -4.40 -19.65 0.44
CA TYR A 57 -4.81 -20.67 -0.52
C TYR A 57 -4.43 -20.28 -1.95
N ILE A 58 -4.69 -19.03 -2.33
CA ILE A 58 -4.36 -18.52 -3.66
C ILE A 58 -2.84 -18.53 -3.91
N PHE A 59 -2.04 -18.14 -2.91
CA PHE A 59 -0.59 -18.12 -2.94
C PHE A 59 -0.02 -19.55 -3.08
N ASN A 60 -0.50 -20.49 -2.26
CA ASN A 60 -0.03 -21.88 -2.26
C ASN A 60 -0.57 -22.70 -3.43
N TYR A 61 -1.56 -22.18 -4.18
CA TYR A 61 -2.07 -22.86 -5.36
C TYR A 61 -1.00 -22.91 -6.46
N SER A 62 -0.45 -24.11 -6.66
CA SER A 62 0.50 -24.44 -7.70
C SER A 62 -0.14 -25.37 -8.72
N HIS A 63 -0.21 -24.94 -9.98
CA HIS A 63 -0.49 -25.83 -11.11
C HIS A 63 0.84 -26.12 -11.83
N ALA A 64 1.03 -27.32 -12.39
CA ALA A 64 2.31 -27.73 -12.99
C ALA A 64 2.79 -26.79 -14.13
N SER A 65 1.88 -26.06 -14.76
CA SER A 65 2.13 -25.11 -15.84
C SER A 65 2.24 -23.65 -15.39
N GLU A 66 2.09 -23.36 -14.09
CA GLU A 66 2.04 -22.00 -13.57
C GLU A 66 3.27 -21.65 -12.75
N PRO A 67 3.82 -20.42 -12.90
CA PRO A 67 4.93 -19.97 -12.08
C PRO A 67 4.54 -19.96 -10.60
N LYS A 68 5.44 -20.45 -9.74
CA LYS A 68 5.27 -20.37 -8.29
C LYS A 68 5.19 -18.91 -7.86
N ALA A 69 4.36 -18.63 -6.86
CA ALA A 69 4.28 -17.31 -6.26
C ALA A 69 5.64 -16.90 -5.67
N THR A 70 6.00 -15.64 -5.85
CA THR A 70 7.29 -15.07 -5.39
C THR A 70 7.11 -13.94 -4.39
N ARG A 71 5.89 -13.43 -4.20
CA ARG A 71 5.60 -12.39 -3.21
C ARG A 71 4.62 -12.91 -2.17
N ASN A 72 5.00 -12.83 -0.91
CA ASN A 72 4.15 -13.19 0.22
C ASN A 72 3.08 -12.12 0.43
N ILE A 73 1.94 -12.54 0.97
CA ILE A 73 0.88 -11.64 1.43
C ILE A 73 0.75 -11.81 2.94
N THR A 74 0.72 -10.69 3.66
CA THR A 74 0.46 -10.71 5.09
C THR A 74 -0.55 -9.62 5.43
N ILE A 75 -1.70 -10.05 5.92
CA ILE A 75 -2.84 -9.25 6.38
C ILE A 75 -2.90 -9.40 7.91
N ALA A 76 -2.75 -8.28 8.61
CA ALA A 76 -2.75 -8.25 10.07
C ALA A 76 -3.07 -6.85 10.60
N ALA A 77 -3.56 -6.79 11.83
CA ALA A 77 -3.84 -5.53 12.51
C ALA A 77 -2.59 -4.92 13.12
N ASN A 78 -2.54 -3.59 13.11
CA ASN A 78 -1.51 -2.79 13.78
C ASN A 78 -0.08 -3.19 13.37
N ARG A 79 0.12 -3.52 12.08
CA ARG A 79 1.43 -3.77 11.52
C ARG A 79 2.27 -2.50 11.59
N GLN A 80 3.34 -2.56 12.36
CA GLN A 80 4.34 -1.51 12.43
C GLN A 80 5.45 -1.86 11.45
N LEU A 81 5.64 -1.01 10.43
CA LEU A 81 6.74 -1.15 9.50
C LEU A 81 7.82 -0.11 9.82
N LYS A 82 9.07 -0.51 9.71
CA LYS A 82 10.23 0.35 9.84
C LYS A 82 10.28 1.35 8.69
N GLY A 83 10.92 2.48 8.95
CA GLY A 83 11.12 3.54 7.98
C GLY A 83 10.34 4.82 8.27
N GLU A 84 9.32 4.78 9.13
CA GLU A 84 8.49 5.96 9.48
C GLU A 84 9.31 7.12 10.08
N VAL A 85 10.39 6.80 10.78
CA VAL A 85 11.30 7.81 11.36
C VAL A 85 11.97 8.69 10.30
N TYR A 86 12.02 8.25 9.05
CA TYR A 86 12.59 8.99 7.92
C TYR A 86 11.53 9.67 7.06
N THR A 87 10.24 9.54 7.41
CA THR A 87 9.11 10.13 6.69
C THR A 87 8.47 11.23 7.55
N THR A 88 9.28 12.20 7.96
CA THR A 88 8.79 13.34 8.76
C THR A 88 7.68 14.09 7.98
N GLY A 89 6.54 14.32 8.63
CA GLY A 89 5.38 14.97 8.00
C GLY A 89 4.40 14.02 7.32
N PHE A 90 4.71 12.72 7.23
CA PHE A 90 3.75 11.71 6.82
C PHE A 90 2.91 11.24 8.01
N PRO A 91 1.66 10.80 7.78
CA PRO A 91 0.84 10.25 8.84
C PRO A 91 1.48 8.94 9.35
N SER A 92 1.48 8.73 10.67
CA SER A 92 1.81 7.41 11.22
C SER A 92 0.64 6.48 10.93
N VAL A 93 0.91 5.46 10.12
CA VAL A 93 -0.11 4.57 9.59
C VAL A 93 0.36 3.13 9.63
N SER A 94 -0.55 2.22 9.92
CA SER A 94 -0.31 0.78 9.90
C SER A 94 -1.08 0.18 8.73
N PRO A 95 -0.45 -0.45 7.73
CA PRO A 95 -1.15 -1.07 6.62
C PRO A 95 -1.94 -2.30 7.10
N ASP A 96 -3.11 -2.54 6.49
CA ASP A 96 -3.94 -3.71 6.83
C ASP A 96 -3.35 -4.99 6.25
N GLY A 97 -2.65 -4.86 5.14
CA GLY A 97 -1.77 -5.89 4.62
C GLY A 97 -0.73 -5.36 3.66
N THR A 98 0.28 -6.19 3.40
CA THR A 98 1.34 -5.91 2.44
C THR A 98 1.63 -7.12 1.59
N GLY A 99 2.08 -6.86 0.37
CA GLY A 99 2.71 -7.83 -0.50
C GLY A 99 4.19 -7.50 -0.70
N SER A 100 5.05 -8.51 -0.62
CA SER A 100 6.50 -8.31 -0.77
C SER A 100 7.19 -9.59 -1.24
N CYS A 101 8.23 -9.44 -2.06
CA CYS A 101 9.19 -10.52 -2.35
C CYS A 101 10.06 -10.90 -1.14
N VAL A 102 10.15 -10.04 -0.12
CA VAL A 102 10.83 -10.33 1.15
C VAL A 102 9.86 -11.09 2.07
N PRO A 103 10.25 -12.27 2.60
CA PRO A 103 9.37 -13.07 3.46
C PRO A 103 8.89 -12.35 4.71
N GLU A 104 9.79 -11.66 5.40
CA GLU A 104 9.51 -10.91 6.61
C GLU A 104 9.52 -9.42 6.29
N CYS A 105 8.54 -8.97 5.49
CA CYS A 105 8.39 -7.56 5.14
C CYS A 105 8.10 -6.73 6.41
N ASP A 106 9.16 -6.15 6.96
CA ASP A 106 9.16 -5.38 8.21
C ASP A 106 9.47 -3.90 7.97
N SER A 107 9.69 -3.49 6.72
CA SER A 107 10.03 -2.13 6.31
C SER A 107 9.16 -1.66 5.16
N TRP A 108 8.82 -0.36 5.15
CA TRP A 108 8.13 0.30 4.04
C TRP A 108 8.91 0.20 2.73
N ILE A 109 10.23 0.00 2.81
CA ILE A 109 11.08 -0.14 1.62
C ILE A 109 10.96 -1.50 0.96
N ASP A 110 10.40 -2.51 1.62
CA ASP A 110 10.24 -3.86 1.09
C ASP A 110 8.83 -4.09 0.54
N VAL A 111 7.92 -3.14 0.74
CA VAL A 111 6.52 -3.24 0.30
C VAL A 111 6.40 -3.06 -1.22
N ASP A 112 5.98 -4.12 -1.90
CA ASP A 112 5.75 -4.12 -3.35
C ASP A 112 4.34 -3.70 -3.74
N TRP A 113 3.35 -4.02 -2.88
CA TRP A 113 1.97 -3.57 -2.99
C TRP A 113 1.26 -3.65 -1.64
N LEU A 114 0.11 -2.99 -1.53
CA LEU A 114 -0.57 -2.73 -0.26
C LEU A 114 -1.98 -3.35 -0.23
N VAL A 115 -2.51 -3.56 0.97
CA VAL A 115 -3.92 -3.89 1.20
C VAL A 115 -4.52 -2.87 2.16
N ALA A 116 -5.68 -2.31 1.78
CA ALA A 116 -6.52 -1.50 2.65
C ALA A 116 -7.87 -2.21 2.80
N ILE A 117 -8.32 -2.39 4.04
CA ILE A 117 -9.51 -3.18 4.37
C ILE A 117 -10.48 -2.32 5.16
N LYS A 118 -11.74 -2.31 4.73
CA LYS A 118 -12.91 -1.89 5.48
C LYS A 118 -13.91 -3.04 5.47
N ALA A 119 -14.80 -3.16 6.44
CA ALA A 119 -15.84 -4.20 6.45
C ALA A 119 -17.14 -3.69 5.91
N ARG A 120 -17.32 -2.38 5.90
CA ARG A 120 -18.56 -1.84 5.39
C ARG A 120 -18.37 -1.41 3.95
N GLU A 121 -19.36 -1.75 3.15
CA GLU A 121 -19.40 -1.38 1.75
C GLU A 121 -19.48 0.14 1.56
N ASP A 122 -20.17 0.84 2.46
CA ASP A 122 -20.34 2.31 2.41
C ASP A 122 -19.05 3.09 2.74
N GLN A 123 -18.02 2.40 3.24
CA GLN A 123 -16.66 2.95 3.38
C GLN A 123 -15.84 2.80 2.08
N GLY A 124 -16.40 2.10 1.09
CA GLY A 124 -15.91 1.99 -0.28
C GLY A 124 -16.20 3.23 -1.13
N VAL A 125 -15.87 3.15 -2.42
CA VAL A 125 -16.19 4.23 -3.38
C VAL A 125 -17.70 4.29 -3.59
N VAL A 126 -18.33 5.30 -3.00
CA VAL A 126 -19.73 5.63 -3.29
C VAL A 126 -19.75 6.47 -4.56
N ALA A 127 -20.43 5.99 -5.61
CA ALA A 127 -20.49 6.65 -6.93
C ALA A 127 -21.21 8.02 -6.94
N THR A 128 -21.62 8.53 -5.79
CA THR A 128 -22.49 9.71 -5.67
C THR A 128 -21.87 10.76 -4.76
N GLY A 129 -20.85 11.48 -5.22
CA GLY A 129 -20.36 12.68 -4.54
C GLY A 129 -18.94 13.12 -4.91
N THR A 130 -18.60 14.36 -4.52
CA THR A 130 -17.25 14.94 -4.54
C THR A 130 -16.36 14.44 -3.40
N THR A 131 -16.85 13.49 -2.59
CA THR A 131 -16.17 13.00 -1.39
C THR A 131 -15.31 11.78 -1.71
N ILE A 132 -14.02 11.85 -1.39
CA ILE A 132 -13.09 10.71 -1.51
C ILE A 132 -13.46 9.67 -0.45
N SER A 133 -13.57 8.39 -0.83
CA SER A 133 -13.93 7.32 0.10
C SER A 133 -12.83 7.05 1.13
N GLU A 134 -13.23 6.59 2.32
CA GLU A 134 -12.30 6.30 3.42
C GLU A 134 -11.25 5.26 3.04
N VAL A 135 -11.64 4.20 2.30
CA VAL A 135 -10.68 3.15 1.88
C VAL A 135 -9.64 3.69 0.89
N VAL A 136 -10.02 4.63 0.02
CA VAL A 136 -9.09 5.25 -0.94
C VAL A 136 -8.16 6.21 -0.24
N LEU A 137 -8.67 7.02 0.69
CA LEU A 137 -7.85 7.93 1.49
C LEU A 137 -6.81 7.15 2.31
N GLN A 138 -7.23 6.09 3.00
CA GLN A 138 -6.35 5.22 3.76
C GLN A 138 -5.28 4.56 2.87
N ALA A 139 -5.67 4.05 1.70
CA ALA A 139 -4.73 3.47 0.74
C ALA A 139 -3.74 4.51 0.18
N ALA A 140 -4.17 5.75 -0.03
CA ALA A 140 -3.28 6.84 -0.43
C ALA A 140 -2.25 7.17 0.66
N ASP A 141 -2.67 7.20 1.92
CA ASP A 141 -1.75 7.39 3.05
C ASP A 141 -0.75 6.24 3.17
N TYR A 142 -1.17 5.00 2.91
CA TYR A 142 -0.25 3.86 2.81
C TYR A 142 0.72 3.98 1.64
N ALA A 143 0.25 4.36 0.44
CA ALA A 143 1.06 4.43 -0.78
C ALA A 143 2.13 5.53 -0.71
N ARG A 144 1.86 6.60 0.02
CA ARG A 144 2.80 7.70 0.25
C ARG A 144 4.12 7.25 0.87
N LEU A 145 4.08 6.28 1.79
CA LEU A 145 5.28 5.81 2.48
C LEU A 145 6.25 5.06 1.57
N PRO A 146 5.90 3.97 0.85
CA PRO A 146 6.81 3.33 -0.09
C PRO A 146 7.21 4.27 -1.23
N LEU A 147 6.34 5.18 -1.70
CA LEU A 147 6.70 6.19 -2.70
C LEU A 147 7.73 7.21 -2.20
N SER A 148 7.75 7.49 -0.90
CA SER A 148 8.76 8.35 -0.26
C SER A 148 10.06 7.60 0.03
N CYS A 149 9.96 6.31 0.39
CA CYS A 149 11.09 5.46 0.74
C CYS A 149 11.82 4.89 -0.48
N ARG A 150 11.21 4.93 -1.68
CA ARG A 150 11.78 4.42 -2.94
C ARG A 150 11.74 5.50 -4.02
N PHE A 151 12.87 6.19 -4.25
CA PHE A 151 12.95 7.29 -5.24
C PHE A 151 12.52 6.88 -6.65
N PHE A 152 12.81 5.65 -7.05
CA PHE A 152 12.46 5.11 -8.36
C PHE A 152 11.15 4.33 -8.38
N GLN A 153 10.30 4.51 -7.37
CA GLN A 153 8.93 4.04 -7.39
C GLN A 153 8.06 5.16 -7.98
N LEU A 154 7.53 4.91 -9.18
CA LEU A 154 6.67 5.82 -9.93
C LEU A 154 5.24 5.81 -9.38
N PHE A 155 4.74 4.62 -9.06
CA PHE A 155 3.42 4.41 -8.47
C PHE A 155 3.43 3.21 -7.51
N SER A 156 2.43 3.11 -6.63
CA SER A 156 2.17 1.96 -5.77
C SER A 156 0.83 1.35 -6.09
N VAL A 157 0.76 0.01 -6.06
CA VAL A 157 -0.48 -0.73 -6.26
C VAL A 157 -1.09 -1.07 -4.91
N ALA A 158 -2.40 -0.90 -4.77
CA ALA A 158 -3.13 -1.34 -3.59
C ALA A 158 -4.37 -2.18 -3.95
N LEU A 159 -4.61 -3.24 -3.19
CA LEU A 159 -5.86 -3.98 -3.16
C LEU A 159 -6.77 -3.37 -2.09
N LEU A 160 -7.91 -2.83 -2.50
CA LEU A 160 -8.87 -2.17 -1.62
C LEU A 160 -10.04 -3.13 -1.42
N VAL A 161 -10.26 -3.58 -0.19
CA VAL A 161 -11.38 -4.47 0.19
C VAL A 161 -12.33 -3.68 1.09
N PHE A 162 -13.62 -3.70 0.79
CA PHE A 162 -14.66 -3.02 1.57
C PHE A 162 -15.93 -3.88 1.60
N GLY A 163 -16.15 -4.54 2.73
CA GLY A 163 -17.21 -5.55 2.87
C GLY A 163 -17.02 -6.71 1.89
N PRO A 164 -18.05 -7.12 1.13
CA PRO A 164 -17.95 -8.19 0.14
C PRO A 164 -17.32 -7.74 -1.19
N LYS A 165 -16.95 -6.46 -1.29
CA LYS A 165 -16.47 -5.84 -2.53
C LYS A 165 -14.98 -5.55 -2.48
N PHE A 166 -14.37 -5.52 -3.66
CA PHE A 166 -12.99 -5.13 -3.81
C PHE A 166 -12.76 -4.35 -5.11
N MET A 167 -11.63 -3.66 -5.14
CA MET A 167 -11.09 -3.01 -6.33
C MET A 167 -9.55 -2.92 -6.22
N VAL A 168 -8.91 -2.52 -7.30
CA VAL A 168 -7.46 -2.23 -7.34
C VAL A 168 -7.27 -0.75 -7.60
N GLY A 169 -6.38 -0.13 -6.83
CA GLY A 169 -5.93 1.24 -7.05
C GLY A 169 -4.46 1.30 -7.43
N ILE A 170 -4.13 2.20 -8.35
CA ILE A 170 -2.77 2.61 -8.67
C ILE A 170 -2.62 4.04 -8.17
N PHE A 171 -1.72 4.25 -7.21
CA PHE A 171 -1.48 5.52 -6.55
C PHE A 171 -0.13 6.04 -7.00
N ASP A 172 -0.09 7.24 -7.55
CA ASP A 172 1.16 7.92 -7.90
C ASP A 172 1.22 9.27 -7.17
N ARG A 173 2.15 10.13 -7.59
CA ARG A 173 2.32 11.46 -6.99
C ARG A 173 1.26 12.47 -7.46
N ASP A 174 0.58 12.19 -8.57
CA ASP A 174 -0.40 13.07 -9.20
C ASP A 174 -1.85 12.69 -8.85
N GLY A 175 -2.07 11.48 -8.34
CA GLY A 175 -3.37 11.03 -7.85
C GLY A 175 -3.53 9.52 -7.78
N VAL A 176 -4.74 9.06 -8.06
CA VAL A 176 -5.12 7.65 -8.01
C VAL A 176 -5.97 7.26 -9.22
N SER A 177 -5.63 6.13 -9.83
CA SER A 177 -6.44 5.44 -10.83
C SER A 177 -7.09 4.21 -10.20
N LEU A 178 -8.39 4.06 -10.38
CA LEU A 178 -9.20 3.05 -9.71
C LEU A 178 -9.84 2.09 -10.72
N SER A 179 -9.77 0.78 -10.46
CA SER A 179 -10.49 -0.21 -11.26
C SER A 179 -12.00 -0.18 -10.98
N PRO A 180 -12.84 -0.84 -11.80
CA PRO A 180 -14.21 -1.14 -11.41
C PRO A 180 -14.29 -1.90 -10.08
N ILE A 181 -15.42 -1.77 -9.40
CA ILE A 181 -15.73 -2.49 -8.17
C ILE A 181 -16.28 -3.87 -8.52
N PHE A 182 -15.80 -4.90 -7.85
CA PHE A 182 -16.25 -6.29 -8.01
C PHE A 182 -16.72 -6.84 -6.67
N ASP A 183 -17.76 -7.67 -6.68
CA ASP A 183 -18.20 -8.44 -5.52
C ASP A 183 -17.52 -9.81 -5.54
N PHE A 184 -16.60 -10.06 -4.62
CA PHE A 184 -15.86 -11.34 -4.61
C PHE A 184 -16.60 -12.45 -3.84
N CYS A 185 -17.74 -12.13 -3.24
CA CYS A 185 -18.54 -13.07 -2.47
C CYS A 185 -19.67 -13.70 -3.30
N ASP A 186 -19.91 -13.21 -4.52
CA ASP A 186 -20.94 -13.71 -5.44
C ASP A 186 -20.67 -15.12 -6.02
N GLY A 187 -19.49 -15.70 -5.77
CA GLY A 187 -19.04 -16.98 -6.36
C GLY A 187 -18.90 -16.97 -7.89
N GLY A 188 -19.12 -15.81 -8.52
CA GLY A 188 -19.29 -15.60 -9.95
C GLY A 188 -18.08 -14.94 -10.59
N ILE A 189 -18.33 -13.85 -11.33
CA ILE A 189 -17.28 -13.15 -12.06
C ILE A 189 -16.37 -12.37 -11.12
N GLY A 190 -16.91 -11.80 -10.04
CA GLY A 190 -16.12 -11.03 -9.10
C GLY A 190 -15.19 -11.92 -8.29
N PHE A 191 -15.64 -13.08 -7.83
CA PHE A 191 -14.75 -14.06 -7.18
C PHE A 191 -13.60 -14.52 -8.08
N LYS A 192 -13.88 -14.87 -9.34
CA LYS A 192 -12.85 -15.21 -10.33
C LYS A 192 -11.87 -14.05 -10.58
N THR A 193 -12.37 -12.83 -10.58
CA THR A 193 -11.56 -11.63 -10.76
C THR A 193 -10.67 -11.40 -9.54
N PHE A 194 -11.17 -11.60 -8.32
CA PHE A 194 -10.40 -11.52 -7.09
C PHE A 194 -9.23 -12.50 -7.10
N ILE A 195 -9.51 -13.78 -7.39
CA ILE A 195 -8.46 -14.81 -7.52
C ILE A 195 -7.42 -14.38 -8.55
N ARG A 196 -7.85 -13.90 -9.73
CA ARG A 196 -6.91 -13.46 -10.79
C ARG A 196 -6.04 -12.29 -10.34
N VAL A 197 -6.60 -11.31 -9.64
CA VAL A 197 -5.88 -10.16 -9.12
C VAL A 197 -4.83 -10.60 -8.10
N VAL A 198 -5.24 -11.33 -7.06
CA VAL A 198 -4.34 -11.82 -6.02
C VAL A 198 -3.23 -12.68 -6.63
N ARG A 199 -3.58 -13.61 -7.55
CA ARG A 199 -2.60 -14.43 -8.27
C ARG A 199 -1.60 -13.60 -9.05
N ARG A 200 -2.03 -12.52 -9.71
CA ARG A 200 -1.12 -11.65 -10.47
C ARG A 200 -0.17 -10.89 -9.54
N LEU A 201 -0.67 -10.38 -8.42
CA LEU A 201 0.12 -9.65 -7.45
C LEU A 201 1.18 -10.51 -6.75
N VAL A 202 0.90 -11.80 -6.53
CA VAL A 202 1.88 -12.74 -5.93
C VAL A 202 2.78 -13.44 -6.95
N SER A 203 2.42 -13.40 -8.23
CA SER A 203 3.13 -14.13 -9.29
C SER A 203 4.36 -13.37 -9.80
N PRO A 204 5.43 -14.08 -10.20
CA PRO A 204 6.59 -13.49 -10.86
C PRO A 204 6.27 -12.94 -12.26
N ARG A 205 5.06 -13.20 -12.80
CA ARG A 205 4.61 -12.63 -14.08
C ARG A 205 4.46 -11.11 -14.05
N LEU A 206 4.33 -10.55 -12.85
CA LEU A 206 4.24 -9.12 -12.65
C LEU A 206 5.61 -8.67 -12.12
N SER A 207 6.36 -8.02 -13.01
CA SER A 207 7.72 -7.56 -12.72
C SER A 207 7.69 -6.37 -11.75
N ASP A 208 8.83 -6.02 -11.17
CA ASP A 208 8.90 -4.82 -10.33
C ASP A 208 8.58 -3.55 -11.12
N VAL A 209 8.84 -3.54 -12.43
CA VAL A 209 8.45 -2.44 -13.34
C VAL A 209 6.94 -2.35 -13.47
N ASP A 210 6.26 -3.50 -13.59
CA ASP A 210 4.79 -3.56 -13.60
C ASP A 210 4.19 -3.14 -12.25
N LEU A 211 4.95 -3.24 -11.15
CA LEU A 211 4.59 -2.71 -9.83
C LEU A 211 5.02 -1.26 -9.62
N GLY A 212 5.58 -0.60 -10.64
CA GLY A 212 5.87 0.83 -10.61
C GLY A 212 7.33 1.19 -10.39
N ARG A 213 8.27 0.24 -10.42
CA ARG A 213 9.69 0.58 -10.47
C ARG A 213 10.04 1.21 -11.82
N ASP A 214 10.76 2.32 -11.79
CA ASP A 214 11.33 2.94 -12.98
C ASP A 214 12.25 1.93 -13.70
N PRO A 215 12.01 1.62 -15.00
CA PRO A 215 12.82 0.66 -15.74
C PRO A 215 14.25 1.15 -15.99
N THR A 216 14.53 2.45 -15.83
CA THR A 216 15.86 3.05 -15.98
C THR A 216 16.70 2.96 -14.71
N ALA A 217 16.06 2.66 -13.58
CA ALA A 217 16.71 2.49 -12.28
C ALA A 217 17.16 1.05 -12.09
N ILE A 218 18.48 0.84 -12.09
CA ILE A 218 19.06 -0.47 -11.87
C ILE A 218 19.52 -0.53 -10.41
N PRO A 219 18.94 -1.40 -9.56
CA PRO A 219 19.47 -1.60 -8.22
C PRO A 219 20.90 -2.10 -8.34
N LEU A 220 21.81 -1.44 -7.63
CA LEU A 220 23.20 -1.86 -7.55
C LEU A 220 23.24 -3.16 -6.75
N ARG A 221 24.01 -4.14 -7.23
CA ARG A 221 24.21 -5.39 -6.50
C ARG A 221 24.86 -5.08 -5.16
N ASP A 222 24.47 -5.83 -4.13
CA ASP A 222 25.04 -5.75 -2.79
C ASP A 222 26.55 -6.03 -2.83
N SER A 223 27.34 -4.98 -2.98
CA SER A 223 28.73 -4.96 -2.57
C SER A 223 28.75 -4.48 -1.12
N PRO A 224 29.31 -5.23 -0.16
CA PRO A 224 29.31 -4.85 1.25
C PRO A 224 29.97 -3.48 1.50
N ASP A 225 31.00 -3.13 0.72
CA ASP A 225 31.68 -1.83 0.83
C ASP A 225 30.77 -0.68 0.37
N LEU A 226 30.11 -0.86 -0.78
CA LEU A 226 29.18 0.10 -1.34
C LEU A 226 27.94 0.26 -0.45
N HIS A 227 27.48 -0.82 0.18
CA HIS A 227 26.36 -0.80 1.11
C HIS A 227 26.70 0.05 2.34
N ASN A 228 27.87 -0.14 2.95
CA ASN A 228 28.31 0.64 4.11
C ASN A 228 28.51 2.13 3.77
N ASP A 229 29.10 2.45 2.63
CA ASP A 229 29.31 3.83 2.20
C ASP A 229 27.98 4.55 1.96
N ASN A 230 27.03 3.90 1.29
CA ASN A 230 25.69 4.46 1.07
C ASN A 230 24.91 4.59 2.38
N ARG A 231 25.05 3.63 3.29
CA ARG A 231 24.45 3.68 4.62
C ARG A 231 24.95 4.88 5.42
N ASN A 232 26.26 5.10 5.46
CA ASN A 232 26.89 6.23 6.15
C ASN A 232 26.46 7.58 5.55
N LEU A 233 26.39 7.64 4.22
CA LEU A 233 25.94 8.83 3.50
C LEU A 233 24.45 9.11 3.78
N ALA A 234 23.59 8.08 3.75
CA ALA A 234 22.18 8.19 4.08
C ALA A 234 21.96 8.74 5.50
N VAL A 235 22.69 8.21 6.49
CA VAL A 235 22.65 8.72 7.87
C VAL A 235 23.06 10.19 7.93
N THR A 236 24.14 10.57 7.23
CA THR A 236 24.64 11.96 7.17
C THR A 236 23.59 12.91 6.58
N LEU A 237 22.79 12.42 5.63
CA LEU A 237 21.77 13.18 4.93
C LEU A 237 20.39 13.13 5.63
N GLY A 238 20.27 12.41 6.74
CA GLY A 238 19.02 12.26 7.49
C GLY A 238 17.96 11.44 6.76
N VAL A 239 18.37 10.53 5.87
CA VAL A 239 17.47 9.63 5.12
C VAL A 239 17.68 8.19 5.58
N SER A 240 16.78 7.28 5.16
CA SER A 240 16.82 5.89 5.62
C SER A 240 18.15 5.21 5.27
N PRO A 241 18.87 4.62 6.25
CA PRO A 241 20.11 3.89 6.02
C PRO A 241 19.91 2.58 5.26
N ASP A 242 18.65 2.11 5.17
CA ASP A 242 18.28 0.89 4.47
C ASP A 242 17.93 1.16 3.00
N PHE A 243 18.17 2.39 2.51
CA PHE A 243 17.89 2.77 1.13
C PHE A 243 18.79 1.99 0.15
N PRO A 244 18.21 1.25 -0.82
CA PRO A 244 18.99 0.47 -1.76
C PRO A 244 19.71 1.42 -2.73
N PRO A 245 21.00 1.21 -3.00
CA PRO A 245 21.72 2.05 -3.94
C PRO A 245 21.31 1.72 -5.39
N TYR A 246 21.23 2.74 -6.25
CA TYR A 246 20.82 2.58 -7.65
C TYR A 246 21.85 3.19 -8.62
N ALA A 247 21.92 2.64 -9.83
CA ALA A 247 22.68 3.16 -10.95
C ALA A 247 21.78 3.46 -12.14
N ARG A 248 22.24 4.37 -13.01
CA ARG A 248 21.63 4.59 -14.32
C ARG A 248 22.11 3.50 -15.28
N GLY A 249 21.20 2.99 -16.12
CA GLY A 249 21.57 2.14 -17.25
C GLY A 249 22.74 2.74 -18.03
N SER A 250 23.81 1.96 -18.19
CA SER A 250 25.20 2.33 -18.56
C SER A 250 26.05 2.97 -17.44
N SER A 251 26.54 2.10 -16.55
CA SER A 251 27.87 2.14 -15.92
C SER A 251 28.20 3.17 -14.84
N GLN A 252 27.34 4.14 -14.51
CA GLN A 252 27.59 5.04 -13.38
C GLN A 252 26.51 4.92 -12.29
N PRO A 253 26.91 4.65 -11.02
CA PRO A 253 26.05 4.81 -9.87
C PRO A 253 25.49 6.23 -9.83
N TRP A 254 24.21 6.38 -9.47
CA TRP A 254 23.77 7.67 -8.98
C TRP A 254 24.51 7.92 -7.67
N SER A 255 25.20 9.06 -7.54
CA SER A 255 25.57 9.47 -6.18
C SER A 255 24.27 9.79 -5.43
N MET A 256 24.19 9.44 -4.14
CA MET A 256 23.04 9.79 -3.30
C MET A 256 22.74 11.30 -3.38
N GLU A 257 23.77 12.14 -3.55
CA GLU A 257 23.62 13.58 -3.80
C GLU A 257 22.89 13.91 -5.11
N GLN A 258 23.15 13.19 -6.21
CA GLN A 258 22.43 13.37 -7.47
C GLN A 258 20.99 12.86 -7.39
N LEU A 259 20.79 11.75 -6.68
CA LEU A 259 19.49 11.14 -6.39
C LEU A 259 18.61 12.09 -5.57
N LEU A 260 19.18 12.74 -4.55
CA LEU A 260 18.50 13.76 -3.77
C LEU A 260 18.33 15.06 -4.54
N ARG A 261 19.29 15.51 -5.34
CA ARG A 261 19.13 16.73 -6.16
C ARG A 261 18.08 16.58 -7.27
N ASN A 262 17.94 15.40 -7.85
CA ASN A 262 16.99 15.14 -8.93
C ASN A 262 15.66 14.57 -8.43
N GLY A 263 15.63 13.93 -7.25
CA GLY A 263 14.43 13.50 -6.54
C GLY A 263 13.85 14.56 -5.59
N SER A 264 14.56 15.67 -5.34
CA SER A 264 14.03 16.82 -4.59
C SER A 264 12.99 17.54 -5.46
N MET A 265 11.72 17.34 -5.09
CA MET A 265 10.62 18.12 -5.63
C MET A 265 10.85 19.62 -5.34
N ARG A 266 10.83 20.43 -6.38
CA ARG A 266 10.55 21.87 -6.25
C ARG A 266 9.03 22.03 -6.15
N CYS A 267 8.53 22.34 -4.97
CA CYS A 267 7.19 22.92 -4.81
C CYS A 267 7.39 24.43 -4.60
N GLY A 268 6.87 25.27 -5.50
CA GLY A 268 6.99 26.73 -5.38
C GLY A 268 8.39 27.34 -5.54
N GLY A 269 9.36 26.61 -6.10
CA GLY A 269 10.71 27.13 -6.36
C GLY A 269 11.71 27.01 -5.20
N GLN A 270 11.35 26.33 -4.11
CA GLN A 270 12.24 26.12 -2.96
C GLN A 270 12.63 24.65 -2.79
N LEU A 271 13.91 24.42 -2.46
CA LEU A 271 14.50 23.09 -2.26
C LEU A 271 14.05 22.56 -0.89
N ILE A 272 13.24 21.50 -0.86
CA ILE A 272 12.91 20.83 0.39
C ILE A 272 13.94 19.72 0.60
N LEU A 273 14.89 19.96 1.50
CA LEU A 273 15.68 18.90 2.11
C LEU A 273 14.86 18.29 3.27
N PRO A 274 15.02 16.98 3.58
CA PRO A 274 14.31 16.31 4.67
C PRO A 274 14.64 16.86 6.09
N SER A 275 15.44 17.92 6.19
CA SER A 275 15.74 18.65 7.42
C SER A 275 15.37 20.13 7.27
N GLY A 276 14.08 20.46 7.36
CA GLY A 276 13.67 21.86 7.44
C GLY A 276 12.21 22.14 7.13
N CYS A 277 11.30 21.84 8.06
CA CYS A 277 10.01 22.50 8.10
C CYS A 277 10.20 23.94 8.60
N LEU A 278 10.13 24.93 7.71
CA LEU A 278 9.71 26.28 8.08
C LEU A 278 8.27 26.46 7.61
N TYR A 279 7.34 26.46 8.55
CA TYR A 279 5.97 26.90 8.34
C TYR A 279 5.94 28.41 8.06
N PRO A 280 5.23 28.92 7.03
CA PRO A 280 4.69 30.26 7.09
C PRO A 280 3.44 30.24 7.96
N SER A 281 3.51 30.99 9.05
CA SER A 281 2.39 31.34 9.92
C SER A 281 1.22 31.89 9.10
N LEU A 282 0.04 31.33 9.27
CA LEU A 282 -1.22 31.91 8.81
C LEU A 282 -1.46 33.23 9.57
N VAL A 283 -1.19 34.35 8.91
CA VAL A 283 -1.80 35.64 9.22
C VAL A 283 -2.34 36.19 7.90
N GLY A 284 -3.64 36.48 7.90
CA GLY A 284 -4.46 36.65 6.71
C GLY A 284 -4.21 37.91 5.88
N GLY A 285 -4.93 37.95 4.77
CA GLY A 285 -5.00 39.07 3.85
C GLY A 285 -5.49 38.57 2.50
N ASP A 286 -6.74 38.92 2.18
CA ASP A 286 -7.37 38.75 0.88
C ASP A 286 -6.45 39.20 -0.26
N GLU A 287 -6.37 38.45 -1.36
CA GLU A 287 -6.40 39.05 -2.70
C GLU A 287 -6.69 37.99 -3.78
N TYR A 288 -7.73 38.27 -4.56
CA TYR A 288 -8.06 37.64 -5.82
C TYR A 288 -6.92 37.83 -6.83
N MET A 289 -6.59 36.80 -7.60
CA MET A 289 -6.16 36.97 -9.00
C MET A 289 -6.48 35.71 -9.81
N ALA A 290 -7.41 35.89 -10.74
CA ALA A 290 -7.59 35.03 -11.90
C ALA A 290 -6.38 35.17 -12.83
N CYS A 291 -6.01 34.09 -13.51
CA CYS A 291 -5.26 34.15 -14.76
C CYS A 291 -5.85 33.14 -15.74
N ASP A 292 -6.05 33.64 -16.95
CA ASP A 292 -6.53 32.99 -18.18
C ASP A 292 -5.72 31.76 -18.62
#